data_AF-A0A4Y7U3U1-F1
#
_entry.id   AF-A0A4Y7U3U1-F1
#
_cell.length_a   1.000
_cell.length_b   1.000
_cell.length_c   1.000
_cell.angle_alpha   90.00
_cell.angle_beta   90.00
_cell.angle_gamma   90.00
#
_symmetry.space_group_name_H-M   'P 1'
#
loop_
_entity.id
_entity.type
_entity.pdbx_description
1 polymer ?
#
loop_
_entity_poly.entity_id
_entity_poly.type
_entity_poly.pdbx_seq_one_letter_code
_entity_poly.pdbx_strand_id
1 'polypeptide(L)'
;HANQLEIKDGKLTGKYLGDIIDGQKKAEHLQAIADKEGIHINQTIAVGDGANDLPMLNLAGLGIAFHAKQKVKESASTSISSLGLDGVLYLLGYHDRYIDMM
;
A
#
# COMPACT_ATOMS: atom_id res chain seq x y z
N HIS A 1 -5.43 -9.16 1.96
CA HIS A 1 -5.22 -9.97 3.18
C HIS A 1 -5.07 -9.07 4.39
N ALA A 2 -5.63 -9.45 5.54
CA ALA A 2 -5.55 -8.70 6.79
C ALA A 2 -5.44 -9.66 7.98
N ASN A 3 -5.00 -9.16 9.13
CA ASN A 3 -4.95 -9.95 10.37
C ASN A 3 -6.36 -10.37 10.79
N GLN A 4 -6.53 -11.62 11.18
CA GLN A 4 -7.81 -12.13 11.67
C GLN A 4 -7.79 -12.16 13.21
N LEU A 5 -8.77 -11.53 13.86
CA LEU A 5 -8.84 -11.51 15.32
C LEU A 5 -9.44 -12.81 15.86
N GLU A 6 -8.88 -13.35 16.95
CA GLU A 6 -9.45 -14.53 17.62
C GLU A 6 -10.68 -14.09 18.45
N ILE A 7 -11.80 -14.77 18.21
CA ILE A 7 -13.07 -14.57 18.92
C ILE A 7 -13.45 -15.88 19.62
N LYS A 8 -13.74 -15.81 20.92
CA LYS A 8 -14.31 -16.91 21.71
C LYS A 8 -15.53 -16.42 22.48
N ASP A 9 -16.61 -17.19 22.42
CA ASP A 9 -17.89 -16.88 23.09
C ASP A 9 -18.40 -15.46 22.78
N GLY A 10 -18.24 -15.03 21.52
CA GLY A 10 -18.65 -13.69 21.06
C GLY A 10 -17.77 -12.54 21.55
N LYS A 11 -16.61 -12.81 22.18
CA LYS A 11 -15.69 -11.80 22.71
C LYS A 11 -14.31 -11.89 22.07
N LEU A 12 -13.67 -10.74 21.89
CA LEU A 12 -12.26 -10.65 21.48
C LEU A 12 -11.38 -11.20 22.58
N THR A 13 -10.48 -12.12 22.25
CA THR A 13 -9.53 -12.69 23.21
C THR A 13 -8.28 -11.83 23.40
N GLY A 14 -8.07 -10.85 22.51
CA GLY A 14 -6.84 -10.07 22.41
C GLY A 14 -5.73 -10.76 21.61
N LYS A 15 -5.98 -11.97 21.09
CA LYS A 15 -5.08 -12.70 20.18
C LYS A 15 -5.54 -12.57 18.73
N TYR A 16 -4.67 -12.94 17.81
CA TYR A 16 -4.96 -13.05 16.38
C TYR A 16 -4.78 -14.50 15.92
N LEU A 17 -5.38 -14.84 14.79
CA LEU A 17 -5.31 -16.13 14.12
C LEU A 17 -4.42 -16.02 12.89
N GLY A 18 -3.63 -17.07 12.64
CA GLY A 18 -2.72 -17.15 11.50
C GLY A 18 -1.47 -16.29 11.67
N ASP A 19 -0.78 -16.06 10.55
CA ASP A 19 0.44 -15.26 10.52
C ASP A 19 0.14 -13.76 10.63
N ILE A 20 1.04 -13.01 11.28
CA ILE A 20 0.96 -11.55 11.29
C ILE A 20 1.26 -11.04 9.88
N ILE A 21 0.35 -10.24 9.33
CA ILE A 21 0.63 -9.41 8.15
C ILE A 21 1.53 -8.24 8.59
N ASP A 22 2.83 -8.48 8.55
CA ASP A 22 3.85 -7.46 8.74
C ASP A 22 4.21 -6.76 7.41
N GLY A 23 5.19 -5.87 7.44
CA GLY A 23 5.60 -5.15 6.23
C GLY A 23 6.20 -6.03 5.15
N GLN A 24 6.92 -7.10 5.53
CA GLN A 24 7.47 -8.03 4.55
C GLN A 24 6.37 -8.86 3.90
N LYS A 25 5.37 -9.31 4.68
CA LYS A 25 4.20 -9.98 4.12
C LYS A 25 3.47 -9.11 3.10
N LYS A 26 3.35 -7.80 3.32
CA LYS A 26 2.78 -6.88 2.31
C LYS A 26 3.58 -6.86 1.00
N ALA A 27 4.91 -6.84 1.08
CA ALA A 27 5.78 -6.92 -0.09
C ALA A 27 5.65 -8.27 -0.81
N GLU A 28 5.65 -9.38 -0.07
CA GLU A 28 5.41 -10.73 -0.61
C GLU A 28 4.06 -10.82 -1.32
N HIS A 29 3.01 -10.22 -0.75
CA HIS A 29 1.68 -10.18 -1.38
C HIS A 29 1.68 -9.38 -2.68
N LEU A 30 2.35 -8.22 -2.72
CA LEU A 30 2.48 -7.43 -3.95
C LEU A 30 3.18 -8.25 -5.05
N GLN A 31 4.30 -8.91 -4.72
CA GLN A 31 5.02 -9.77 -5.66
C GLN A 31 4.15 -10.92 -6.16
N ALA A 32 3.46 -11.62 -5.24
CA ALA A 32 2.60 -12.74 -5.60
C ALA A 32 1.43 -12.32 -6.51
N ILE A 33 0.86 -11.14 -6.29
CA ILE A 33 -0.17 -10.58 -7.18
C ILE A 33 0.45 -10.26 -8.55
N ALA A 34 1.59 -9.59 -8.59
CA ALA A 34 2.28 -9.25 -9.83
C ALA A 34 2.60 -10.50 -10.67
N ASP A 35 3.15 -11.54 -10.04
CA ASP A 35 3.46 -12.82 -10.68
C ASP A 35 2.20 -13.51 -11.22
N LYS A 36 1.12 -13.53 -10.43
CA LYS A 36 -0.16 -14.13 -10.81
C LYS A 36 -0.78 -13.45 -12.03
N GLU A 37 -0.70 -12.12 -12.10
CA GLU A 37 -1.26 -11.32 -13.19
C GLU A 37 -0.28 -11.20 -14.39
N GLY A 38 0.93 -11.75 -14.29
CA GLY A 38 1.96 -11.67 -15.35
C GLY A 38 2.52 -10.26 -15.54
N ILE A 39 2.49 -9.43 -14.50
CA ILE A 39 2.94 -8.03 -14.51
C ILE A 39 4.32 -7.95 -13.89
N HIS A 40 5.27 -7.28 -14.55
CA HIS A 40 6.58 -7.06 -13.97
C HIS A 40 6.47 -6.13 -12.75
N ILE A 41 7.21 -6.40 -11.66
CA ILE A 41 7.09 -5.62 -10.41
C ILE A 41 7.30 -4.11 -10.61
N ASN A 42 8.18 -3.71 -11.53
CA ASN A 42 8.41 -2.31 -11.91
C ASN A 42 7.22 -1.62 -12.61
N GLN A 43 6.17 -2.36 -12.99
CA GLN A 43 4.92 -1.83 -13.55
C GLN A 43 3.80 -1.76 -12.50
N THR A 44 4.13 -1.97 -11.23
CA THR A 44 3.17 -1.92 -10.12
C THR A 44 3.25 -0.60 -9.37
N ILE A 45 2.14 -0.24 -8.71
CA ILE A 45 2.03 0.92 -7.85
C ILE A 45 1.60 0.45 -6.48
N ALA A 46 2.28 0.92 -5.44
CA ALA A 46 1.91 0.67 -4.05
C ALA A 46 1.69 2.00 -3.33
N VAL A 47 0.63 2.08 -2.54
CA VAL A 47 0.26 3.28 -1.77
C VAL A 47 0.10 2.89 -0.29
N GLY A 48 0.70 3.67 0.62
CA GLY A 48 0.66 3.41 2.06
C GLY A 48 1.04 4.62 2.89
N ASP A 49 0.71 4.62 4.17
CA ASP A 49 0.88 5.75 5.10
C ASP A 49 1.87 5.46 6.24
N GLY A 50 2.15 4.19 6.49
CA GLY A 50 2.88 3.71 7.66
C GLY A 50 4.28 3.18 7.36
N ALA A 51 5.12 3.11 8.39
CA ALA A 51 6.45 2.51 8.30
C ALA A 51 6.40 1.00 7.99
N ASN A 52 5.30 0.34 8.34
CA ASN A 52 5.01 -1.05 7.98
C ASN A 52 4.74 -1.23 6.48
N ASP A 53 4.50 -0.16 5.71
CA ASP A 53 4.33 -0.26 4.26
C ASP A 53 5.66 -0.13 3.51
N LEU A 54 6.72 0.36 4.15
CA LEU A 54 8.00 0.64 3.50
C LEU A 54 8.57 -0.53 2.67
N PRO A 55 8.55 -1.79 3.15
CA PRO A 55 9.02 -2.89 2.30
C PRO A 55 8.22 -3.04 1.01
N MET A 56 6.89 -2.86 1.06
CA MET A 56 6.02 -2.92 -0.10
C MET A 56 6.21 -1.69 -1.02
N LEU A 57 6.32 -0.49 -0.44
CA LEU A 57 6.54 0.74 -1.18
C LEU A 57 7.88 0.73 -1.92
N ASN A 58 8.93 0.19 -1.30
CA ASN A 58 10.26 0.09 -1.91
C ASN A 58 10.35 -1.00 -2.98
N LEU A 59 9.48 -2.01 -2.93
CA LEU A 59 9.44 -3.09 -3.91
C LEU A 59 8.71 -2.67 -5.20
N ALA A 60 7.66 -1.85 -5.08
CA ALA A 60 6.86 -1.40 -6.23
C ALA A 60 7.68 -0.55 -7.21
N GLY A 61 7.31 -0.57 -8.48
CA GLY A 61 7.87 0.36 -9.47
C GLY A 61 7.61 1.83 -9.13
N LEU A 62 6.46 2.10 -8.53
CA LEU A 62 6.13 3.40 -7.94
C LEU A 62 5.53 3.21 -6.54
N GLY A 63 6.32 3.49 -5.51
CA GLY A 63 5.89 3.54 -4.12
C GLY A 63 5.49 4.96 -3.70
N ILE A 64 4.26 5.12 -3.20
CA ILE A 64 3.67 6.40 -2.81
C ILE A 64 3.36 6.40 -1.32
N ALA A 65 4.07 7.26 -0.57
CA ALA A 65 3.75 7.59 0.82
C ALA A 65 2.58 8.60 0.87
N PHE A 66 1.40 8.14 1.27
CA PHE A 66 0.18 8.95 1.31
C PHE A 66 -0.13 9.43 2.73
N HIS A 67 -0.18 10.75 2.94
CA HIS A 67 -0.37 11.38 4.27
C HIS A 67 0.51 10.79 5.37
N ALA A 68 1.69 10.31 4.97
CA ALA A 68 2.55 9.50 5.82
C ALA A 68 3.33 10.33 6.83
N LYS A 69 3.83 9.69 7.90
CA LYS A 69 4.74 10.35 8.86
C LYS A 69 6.10 10.65 8.20
N GLN A 70 6.83 11.64 8.73
CA GLN A 70 8.11 12.11 8.17
C GLN A 70 9.10 10.97 7.83
N LYS A 71 9.29 10.01 8.75
CA LYS A 71 10.17 8.84 8.54
C LYS A 71 9.79 8.00 7.31
N VAL A 72 8.50 7.91 7.01
CA VAL A 72 7.99 7.15 5.86
C VAL A 72 8.21 7.95 4.58
N LYS A 73 7.97 9.26 4.61
CA LYS A 73 8.21 10.17 3.46
C LYS A 73 9.69 10.17 3.03
N GLU A 74 10.61 10.13 3.98
CA GLU A 74 12.06 10.11 3.70
C GLU A 74 12.53 8.80 3.07
N SER A 75 11.78 7.71 3.26
CA SER A 75 12.15 6.39 2.78
C SER A 75 11.44 6.00 1.47
N ALA A 76 10.30 6.62 1.15
CA ALA A 76 9.54 6.34 -0.07
C ALA A 76 9.98 7.25 -1.22
N SER A 77 9.93 6.72 -2.45
CA SER A 77 10.33 7.45 -3.66
C SER A 77 9.44 8.65 -3.99
N THR A 78 8.18 8.63 -3.56
CA THR A 78 7.21 9.69 -3.81
C THR A 78 6.29 9.85 -2.59
N SER A 79 5.82 11.07 -2.33
CA SER A 79 4.84 11.32 -1.27
C SER A 79 3.76 12.29 -1.70
N ILE A 80 2.53 12.04 -1.25
CA ILE A 80 1.37 12.92 -1.41
C ILE A 80 0.92 13.34 -0.01
N SER A 81 0.95 14.64 0.27
CA SER A 81 0.66 15.18 1.62
C SER A 81 -0.52 16.14 1.69
N SER A 82 -1.00 16.63 0.55
CA SER A 82 -1.98 17.73 0.48
C SER A 82 -3.19 17.43 -0.40
N LEU A 83 -3.15 16.34 -1.18
CA LEU A 83 -4.25 15.90 -2.05
C LEU A 83 -4.94 14.66 -1.48
N GLY A 84 -6.12 14.34 -2.01
CA GLY A 84 -6.78 13.06 -1.81
C GLY A 84 -6.07 11.93 -2.56
N LEU A 85 -6.64 10.73 -2.47
CA LEU A 85 -6.08 9.54 -3.13
C LEU A 85 -6.15 9.63 -4.67
N ASP A 86 -7.07 10.43 -5.19
CA ASP A 86 -7.14 10.89 -6.58
C ASP A 86 -5.84 11.59 -7.04
N GLY A 87 -5.06 12.13 -6.10
CA GLY A 87 -3.72 12.66 -6.34
C GLY A 87 -2.77 11.66 -7.05
N VAL A 88 -3.00 10.36 -6.88
CA VAL A 88 -2.24 9.29 -7.55
C VAL A 88 -2.43 9.33 -9.08
N LEU A 89 -3.58 9.78 -9.57
CA LEU A 89 -3.87 9.86 -11.01
C LEU A 89 -2.94 10.83 -11.73
N TYR A 90 -2.54 11.93 -11.08
CA TYR A 90 -1.57 12.85 -11.67
C TYR A 90 -0.19 12.23 -11.85
N LEU A 91 0.22 11.32 -10.94
CA LEU A 91 1.46 10.56 -11.08
C LEU A 91 1.40 9.52 -12.22
N LEU A 92 0.18 9.14 -12.61
CA LEU A 92 -0.10 8.30 -13.76
C LEU A 92 -0.23 9.09 -15.08
N GLY A 93 -0.04 10.41 -15.04
CA GLY A 93 -0.14 11.28 -16.22
C GLY A 93 -1.57 11.75 -16.55
N TYR A 94 -2.53 11.56 -15.66
CA TYR A 94 -3.85 12.17 -15.81
C TYR A 94 -3.79 13.66 -15.46
N HIS A 95 -4.70 14.42 -16.05
CA HIS A 95 -4.89 15.86 -15.82
C HIS A 95 -6.37 16.13 -15.57
N ASP A 96 -6.70 17.28 -14.97
CA ASP A 96 -8.06 17.63 -14.54
C ASP A 96 -9.13 17.39 -15.61
N ARG A 97 -8.83 17.74 -16.87
CA ARG A 97 -9.72 17.52 -18.02
C ARG A 97 -10.16 16.05 -18.21
N TYR A 98 -9.37 15.09 -17.74
CA TYR A 98 -9.69 13.67 -17.81
C TYR A 98 -10.42 13.17 -16.56
N ILE A 99 -10.17 13.80 -15.41
CA ILE A 99 -10.75 13.41 -14.12
C ILE A 99 -12.20 13.95 -14.02
N ASP A 100 -12.43 15.19 -14.44
CA ASP A 100 -13.76 15.83 -14.42
C ASP A 100 -14.77 15.18 -15.37
N MET A 101 -14.31 14.29 -16.26
CA MET A 101 -15.14 13.57 -17.24
C MET A 101 -15.51 12.14 -16.83
N MET A 102 -15.02 11.64 -15.68
CA MET A 102 -15.36 10.30 -15.12
C MET A 102 -16.48 10.39 -14.09
#